data_AF-A0A955RAZ4-F1
#
_entry.id   AF-A0A955RAZ4-F1
#
_cell.length_a   1.000
_cell.length_b   1.000
_cell.length_c   1.000
_cell.angle_alpha   90.00
_cell.angle_beta   90.00
_cell.angle_gamma   90.00
#
_symmetry.space_group_name_H-M   'P 1'
#
loop_
_entity.id
_entity.type
_entity.pdbx_description
1 polymer ?
#
loop_
_entity_poly.entity_id
_entity_poly.type
_entity_poly.pdbx_seq_one_letter_code
_entity_poly.pdbx_strand_id
1 'polypeptide(L)'
;MLPLTVAHQLRGTLLDYLRTTFGFKDAQLERALFEHLEHPTHGLFKGPFVDVRLPFREATGAEVPLDVAPPFTPYAHQLRAFQRLSSRDGHQPEATLVTTGTGSG
;
A
#
# COMPACT_ATOMS: atom_id res chain seq x y z
N MET A 1 0.80 5.21 -6.26
CA MET A 1 1.95 4.46 -6.80
C MET A 1 2.82 5.39 -7.61
N LEU A 2 4.14 5.23 -7.59
CA LEU A 2 5.05 5.99 -8.46
C LEU A 2 4.99 5.41 -9.88
N PRO A 3 4.97 6.24 -10.94
CA PRO A 3 5.15 5.75 -12.30
C PRO A 3 6.45 4.96 -12.42
N LEU A 4 6.44 3.91 -13.26
CA LEU A 4 7.59 3.02 -13.45
C LEU A 4 8.87 3.78 -13.79
N THR A 5 8.76 4.76 -14.69
CA THR A 5 9.87 5.64 -15.09
C THR A 5 10.44 6.41 -13.90
N VAL A 6 9.59 6.95 -13.04
CA VAL A 6 10.01 7.73 -11.85
C VAL A 6 10.69 6.81 -10.83
N ALA A 7 10.19 5.58 -10.65
CA ALA A 7 10.82 4.60 -9.76
C ALA A 7 12.25 4.24 -10.22
N HIS A 8 12.47 4.08 -11.53
CA HIS A 8 13.80 3.85 -12.07
C HIS A 8 14.73 5.07 -11.94
N GLN A 9 14.20 6.28 -12.18
CA GLN A 9 14.97 7.52 -11.98
C GLN A 9 15.41 7.70 -10.53
N LEU A 10 14.51 7.48 -9.57
CA LEU A 10 14.82 7.56 -8.14
C LEU A 10 15.93 6.60 -7.72
N ARG A 11 15.96 5.37 -8.26
CA ARG A 11 17.07 4.44 -8.01
C ARG A 11 18.40 5.03 -8.47
N GLY A 12 18.46 5.58 -9.67
CA GLY A 12 19.67 6.22 -10.20
C GLY A 12 20.11 7.41 -9.35
N THR A 13 19.18 8.32 -9.04
CA THR A 13 19.46 9.50 -8.20
C THR A 13 19.97 9.13 -6.81
N LEU A 14 19.43 8.08 -6.19
CA LEU A 14 19.91 7.60 -4.89
C LEU A 14 21.34 7.06 -4.98
N LEU A 15 21.66 6.28 -6.03
CA LEU A 15 23.02 5.77 -6.24
C LEU A 15 24.02 6.91 -6.47
N ASP A 16 23.67 7.89 -7.31
CA ASP A 16 24.51 9.05 -7.59
C ASP A 16 24.71 9.91 -6.33
N TYR A 17 23.65 10.11 -5.55
CA TYR A 17 23.72 10.81 -4.27
C TYR A 17 24.67 10.09 -3.30
N LEU A 18 24.56 8.77 -3.16
CA LEU A 18 25.45 7.98 -2.30
C LEU A 18 26.90 8.08 -2.77
N ARG A 19 27.16 8.02 -4.09
CA ARG A 19 28.52 8.08 -4.65
C ARG A 19 29.16 9.44 -4.44
N THR A 20 28.38 10.51 -4.55
CA THR A 20 28.89 11.89 -4.43
C THR A 20 28.97 12.38 -2.98
N THR A 21 28.09 11.89 -2.11
CA THR A 21 28.04 12.32 -0.70
C THR A 21 29.05 11.58 0.16
N PHE A 22 29.26 10.29 -0.09
CA PHE A 22 30.22 9.49 0.66
C PHE A 22 31.57 9.50 -0.06
N GLY A 23 32.53 10.27 0.47
CA GLY A 23 33.92 10.21 0.04
C GLY A 23 34.60 8.95 0.57
N PHE A 24 34.55 7.86 -0.19
CA PHE A 24 35.23 6.61 0.17
C PHE A 24 36.75 6.78 0.07
N LYS A 25 37.46 6.47 1.16
CA LYS A 25 38.93 6.41 1.16
C LYS A 25 39.46 5.11 0.56
N ASP A 26 38.65 4.05 0.62
CA ASP A 26 38.98 2.71 0.13
C ASP A 26 38.15 2.40 -1.11
N ALA A 27 38.84 2.28 -2.25
CA ALA A 27 38.24 1.97 -3.54
C ALA A 27 37.66 0.55 -3.62
N GLN A 28 38.19 -0.39 -2.84
CA GLN A 28 37.67 -1.75 -2.77
C GLN A 28 36.32 -1.78 -2.04
N LEU A 29 36.22 -1.05 -0.93
CA LEU A 29 34.96 -0.90 -0.19
C LEU A 29 33.88 -0.24 -1.03
N GLU A 30 34.22 0.87 -1.71
CA GLU A 30 33.29 1.55 -2.61
C GLU A 30 32.75 0.57 -3.67
N ARG A 31 33.66 -0.15 -4.34
CA ARG A 31 33.27 -1.12 -5.37
C ARG A 31 32.35 -2.21 -4.85
N ALA A 32 32.68 -2.82 -3.71
CA ALA A 32 31.87 -3.88 -3.11
C ALA A 32 30.48 -3.40 -2.69
N LEU A 33 30.37 -2.17 -2.16
CA LEU A 33 29.10 -1.57 -1.80
C LEU A 33 28.21 -1.35 -3.02
N PHE A 34 28.73 -0.71 -4.07
CA PHE A 34 27.94 -0.44 -5.28
C PHE A 34 27.59 -1.73 -6.03
N GLU A 35 28.49 -2.71 -6.07
CA GLU A 35 28.19 -4.04 -6.58
C GLU A 35 27.02 -4.69 -5.83
N HIS A 36 27.01 -4.59 -4.49
CA HIS A 36 25.89 -5.10 -3.68
C HIS A 36 24.59 -4.32 -3.93
N LEU A 37 24.62 -2.98 -3.91
CA LEU A 37 23.44 -2.15 -4.12
C LEU A 37 22.80 -2.43 -5.49
N GLU A 38 23.64 -2.59 -6.52
CA GLU A 38 23.19 -2.78 -7.90
C GLU A 38 22.95 -4.25 -8.29
N HIS A 39 23.27 -5.20 -7.41
CA HIS A 39 23.16 -6.63 -7.70
C HIS A 39 21.73 -7.01 -8.13
N PRO A 40 21.53 -7.65 -9.31
CA PRO A 40 20.21 -7.81 -9.92
C PRO A 40 19.24 -8.68 -9.12
N THR A 41 19.72 -9.70 -8.39
CA THR A 41 18.88 -10.60 -7.59
C THR A 41 19.03 -10.41 -6.07
N HIS A 42 20.27 -10.32 -5.59
CA HIS A 42 20.60 -10.20 -4.17
C HIS A 42 20.83 -8.77 -3.67
N GLY A 43 20.70 -7.77 -4.53
CA GLY A 43 20.93 -6.38 -4.15
C GLY A 43 19.79 -5.75 -3.36
N LEU A 44 20.04 -4.53 -2.86
CA LEU A 44 19.10 -3.80 -2.03
C LEU A 44 17.85 -3.37 -2.82
N PHE A 45 18.03 -2.95 -4.08
CA PHE A 45 16.91 -2.57 -4.94
C PHE A 45 16.27 -3.81 -5.56
N LYS A 46 15.08 -4.18 -5.09
CA LYS A 46 14.30 -5.30 -5.63
C LYS A 46 13.46 -4.95 -6.87
N GLY A 47 13.47 -3.68 -7.26
CA GLY A 47 12.71 -3.17 -8.41
C GLY A 47 11.37 -2.55 -8.02
N PRO A 48 10.66 -2.00 -9.02
CA PRO A 48 9.34 -1.41 -8.82
C PRO A 48 8.30 -2.53 -8.64
N PHE A 49 7.61 -2.53 -7.50
CA PHE A 49 6.50 -3.43 -7.26
C PHE A 49 5.23 -2.88 -7.90
N VAL A 50 4.49 -3.75 -8.59
CA VAL A 50 3.17 -3.42 -9.12
C VAL A 50 2.14 -3.90 -8.11
N ASP A 51 1.32 -2.97 -7.60
CA ASP A 51 0.16 -3.28 -6.78
C ASP A 51 -1.03 -3.46 -7.72
N VAL A 52 -1.41 -4.72 -7.96
CA VAL A 52 -2.62 -5.05 -8.71
C VAL A 52 -3.73 -5.30 -7.70
N ARG A 53 -4.54 -4.28 -7.45
CA ARG A 53 -5.74 -4.41 -6.61
C ARG A 53 -6.87 -4.97 -7.46
N LEU A 54 -7.45 -6.09 -7.04
CA LEU A 54 -8.79 -6.43 -7.52
C LEU A 54 -9.78 -5.43 -6.94
N PRO A 55 -10.66 -4.82 -7.75
CA PRO A 55 -11.63 -3.88 -7.23
C PRO A 55 -12.55 -4.59 -6.26
N PHE A 56 -12.77 -3.97 -5.09
CA PHE A 56 -13.82 -4.44 -4.20
C PHE A 56 -15.18 -4.29 -4.90
N ARG A 57 -16.05 -5.28 -4.70
CA ARG A 57 -17.40 -5.24 -5.25
C ARG A 57 -18.24 -4.24 -4.47
N GLU A 58 -18.87 -3.29 -5.16
CA GLU A 58 -19.85 -2.39 -4.58
C GLU A 58 -21.04 -3.16 -4.00
N ALA A 59 -21.62 -2.66 -2.91
CA ALA A 59 -22.86 -3.20 -2.39
C ALA A 59 -24.04 -2.84 -3.30
N THR A 60 -24.96 -3.77 -3.51
CA THR A 60 -26.17 -3.54 -4.33
C THR A 60 -27.43 -3.77 -3.51
N GLY A 61 -28.44 -2.91 -3.71
CA GLY A 61 -29.82 -3.14 -3.25
C GLY A 61 -30.07 -3.08 -1.73
N ALA A 62 -29.15 -2.53 -0.94
CA ALA A 62 -29.28 -2.47 0.53
C ALA A 62 -29.02 -1.07 1.07
N GLU A 63 -29.86 -0.63 2.02
CA GLU A 63 -29.71 0.65 2.70
C GLU A 63 -28.50 0.63 3.64
N VAL A 64 -27.76 1.74 3.69
CA VAL A 64 -26.60 1.90 4.56
C VAL A 64 -27.10 2.27 5.96
N PRO A 65 -26.86 1.46 7.01
CA PRO A 65 -27.44 1.67 8.33
C PRO A 65 -26.58 2.64 9.17
N LEU A 66 -26.24 3.80 8.60
CA LEU A 66 -25.40 4.83 9.22
C LEU A 66 -26.07 6.20 9.09
N ASP A 67 -26.13 6.97 10.18
CA ASP A 67 -26.63 8.36 10.16
C ASP A 67 -25.65 9.29 9.42
N VAL A 68 -24.36 9.01 9.56
CA VAL A 68 -23.28 9.67 8.83
C VAL A 68 -22.76 8.71 7.78
N ALA A 69 -23.46 8.65 6.64
CA ALA A 69 -23.08 7.77 5.54
C ALA A 69 -21.90 8.35 4.73
N PRO A 70 -21.02 7.49 4.18
CA PRO A 70 -20.00 7.94 3.23
C PRO A 70 -20.65 8.54 1.98
N PRO A 71 -19.97 9.48 1.28
CA PRO A 71 -20.49 10.12 0.06
C PRO A 71 -20.41 9.20 -1.18
N PHE A 72 -20.19 7.90 -0.99
CA PHE A 72 -20.02 6.89 -2.04
C PHE A 72 -20.77 5.60 -1.68
N THR A 73 -21.09 4.77 -2.67
CA THR A 73 -21.68 3.44 -2.44
C THR A 73 -20.66 2.55 -1.74
N PRO A 74 -20.91 2.06 -0.52
CA PRO A 74 -19.95 1.24 0.20
C PRO A 74 -19.69 -0.08 -0.52
N TYR A 75 -18.50 -0.64 -0.33
CA TYR A 75 -18.21 -1.99 -0.79
C TYR A 75 -18.97 -3.04 0.02
N ALA A 76 -19.20 -4.20 -0.57
CA ALA A 76 -19.99 -5.27 0.04
C ALA A 76 -19.48 -5.69 1.43
N HIS A 77 -18.16 -5.67 1.66
CA HIS A 77 -17.57 -5.99 2.96
C HIS A 77 -17.78 -4.87 3.99
N GLN A 78 -17.73 -3.61 3.57
CA GLN A 78 -18.01 -2.46 4.43
C GLN A 78 -19.47 -2.44 4.85
N LEU A 79 -20.40 -2.60 3.90
CA LEU A 79 -21.82 -2.67 4.21
C LEU A 79 -22.14 -3.78 5.22
N ARG A 80 -21.54 -4.97 5.02
CA ARG A 80 -21.71 -6.09 5.95
C ARG A 80 -21.20 -5.74 7.36
N ALA A 81 -20.09 -5.02 7.46
CA ALA A 81 -19.58 -4.55 8.75
C ALA A 81 -20.55 -3.54 9.38
N PHE A 82 -21.08 -2.59 8.60
CA PHE A 82 -22.04 -1.59 9.08
C PHE A 82 -23.32 -2.25 9.59
N GLN A 83 -23.86 -3.22 8.86
CA GLN A 83 -25.07 -3.96 9.26
C GLN A 83 -24.90 -4.71 10.58
N ARG A 84 -23.71 -5.30 10.82
CA ARG A 84 -23.43 -6.00 12.07
C ARG A 84 -23.25 -5.05 13.26
N LEU A 85 -22.62 -3.90 13.00
CA LEU A 85 -22.18 -2.98 14.06
C LEU A 85 -23.15 -1.83 14.34
N SER A 86 -24.12 -1.59 13.47
CA SER A 86 -25.11 -0.51 13.65
C SER A 86 -25.93 -0.71 14.92
N SER A 87 -26.34 0.40 15.53
CA SER A 87 -27.30 0.41 16.63
C SER A 87 -28.63 1.06 16.25
N ARG A 88 -28.85 1.31 14.96
CA ARG A 88 -30.06 1.94 14.43
C ARG A 88 -31.27 1.01 14.59
N ASP A 89 -32.47 1.59 14.69
CA ASP A 89 -33.75 0.86 14.68
C ASP A 89 -33.86 -0.22 15.77
N GLY A 90 -33.18 -0.01 16.91
CA GLY A 90 -33.17 -0.96 18.02
C GLY A 90 -32.31 -2.21 17.78
N HIS A 91 -31.48 -2.22 16.73
CA HIS A 91 -30.51 -3.30 16.49
C HIS A 91 -29.45 -3.31 17.59
N GLN A 92 -29.14 -4.50 18.10
CA GLN A 92 -28.05 -4.68 19.06
C GLN A 92 -26.77 -5.06 18.28
N PRO A 93 -25.69 -4.28 18.38
CA PRO A 93 -24.46 -4.57 17.67
C PRO A 93 -23.92 -5.97 17.96
N GLU A 94 -23.58 -6.71 16.91
CA GLU A 94 -23.03 -8.05 17.01
C GLU A 94 -21.52 -8.02 17.32
N ALA A 95 -21.06 -8.94 18.16
CA ALA A 95 -19.63 -9.20 18.32
C ALA A 95 -19.00 -9.54 16.95
N THR A 96 -18.07 -8.71 16.47
CA THR A 96 -17.59 -8.76 15.08
C THR A 96 -16.08 -8.58 15.03
N LEU A 97 -15.39 -9.52 14.38
CA LEU A 97 -13.99 -9.39 13.98
C LEU A 97 -13.96 -9.04 12.49
N VAL A 98 -13.40 -7.89 12.13
CA VAL A 98 -13.27 -7.44 10.75
C VAL A 98 -11.83 -7.66 10.29
N THR A 99 -11.63 -8.48 9.25
CA THR A 99 -10.33 -8.71 8.62
C THR A 99 -10.37 -8.24 7.17
N THR A 100 -9.64 -7.17 6.86
CA THR A 100 -9.62 -6.54 5.54
C THR A 100 -8.22 -6.02 5.21
N GLY A 101 -7.96 -5.73 3.94
CA GLY A 101 -6.68 -5.16 3.48
C GLY A 101 -6.52 -3.70 3.91
N THR A 102 -5.27 -3.26 4.07
CA THR A 102 -4.98 -1.86 4.41
C THR A 102 -5.55 -0.90 3.36
N GLY A 103 -6.28 0.12 3.81
CA GLY A 103 -6.90 1.12 2.93
C GLY A 103 -8.22 0.69 2.30
N SER A 104 -8.89 -0.34 2.81
CA SER A 104 -10.25 -0.71 2.40
C SER A 104 -11.34 0.25 2.87
N GLY A 105 -11.03 1.14 3.83
CA GLY A 105 -12.02 1.77 4.70
C GLY A 105 -12.65 0.73 5.61
#